data_AF-A0A847PVX8-F1
#
_entry.id   AF-A0A847PVX8-F1
#
_cell.length_a   1.000
_cell.length_b   1.000
_cell.length_c   1.000
_cell.angle_alpha   90.00
_cell.angle_beta   90.00
_cell.angle_gamma   90.00
#
_symmetry.space_group_name_H-M   'P 1'
#
loop_
_entity.id
_entity.type
_entity.pdbx_description
1 polymer ?
#
loop_
_entity_poly.entity_id
_entity_poly.type
_entity_poly.pdbx_seq_one_letter_code
_entity_poly.pdbx_strand_id
1 'polypeptide(L)'
;MVNLGFNSINEGFDEGVSRALNYLTVIGTGYLNEKKEPEAEKMVVSIKEIGKAAALQGMENATVNAIRALEKLLHCSMEQNMQGTTVSVLLSFGAIGKTAAEQQMEVVAKLAASVLGKSGNTAALLNQKRETIAVVIGLGEIGKAVTKMKFPDLSENTAICISCLGDIGKITAQKSLEEAAVGVELMLQEMAAAAMQENLQNSVRSIASSIEEIGKNAEEENMENAVFQATSALQTIMSNAGSRYLNDASIAAKVALESFNEFDVINDEANIKKIEEIREIMRALWVDSK
;
A
#
# COMPACT_ATOMS: atom_id res chain seq x y z
N MET A 1 4.99 0.65 -29.52
CA MET A 1 4.85 1.76 -28.56
C MET A 1 5.49 1.44 -27.21
N VAL A 2 5.36 0.22 -26.68
CA VAL A 2 6.15 -0.21 -25.51
C VAL A 2 7.67 -0.07 -25.74
N ASN A 3 8.18 -0.59 -26.86
CA ASN A 3 9.59 -0.42 -27.25
C ASN A 3 10.01 1.05 -27.42
N LEU A 4 9.09 1.92 -27.87
CA LEU A 4 9.35 3.35 -27.95
C LEU A 4 9.56 3.93 -26.54
N GLY A 5 8.71 3.56 -25.58
CA GLY A 5 8.85 3.98 -24.19
C GLY A 5 10.21 3.59 -23.61
N PHE A 6 10.62 2.32 -23.74
CA PHE A 6 11.91 1.87 -23.24
C PHE A 6 13.10 2.52 -23.95
N ASN A 7 13.04 2.67 -25.28
CA ASN A 7 14.11 3.35 -26.02
C ASN A 7 14.24 4.81 -25.58
N SER A 8 13.11 5.52 -25.42
CA SER A 8 13.10 6.89 -24.94
C SER A 8 13.61 7.02 -23.51
N ILE A 9 13.37 6.04 -22.63
CA ILE A 9 13.98 5.99 -21.29
C ILE A 9 15.51 5.87 -21.40
N ASN A 10 16.01 4.96 -22.25
CA ASN A 10 17.45 4.79 -22.46
C ASN A 10 18.12 6.04 -23.05
N GLU A 11 17.37 6.83 -23.82
CA GLU A 11 17.81 8.09 -24.41
C GLU A 11 17.61 9.30 -23.47
N GLY A 12 16.97 9.12 -22.31
CA GLY A 12 16.62 10.22 -21.40
C GLY A 12 15.58 11.19 -21.98
N PHE A 13 14.75 10.74 -22.92
CA PHE A 13 13.82 11.56 -23.69
C PHE A 13 12.39 11.52 -23.14
N ASP A 14 12.09 12.41 -22.19
CA ASP A 14 10.80 12.51 -21.49
C ASP A 14 9.58 12.61 -22.41
N GLU A 15 9.66 13.37 -23.52
CA GLU A 15 8.54 13.50 -24.45
C GLU A 15 8.25 12.20 -25.19
N GLY A 16 9.28 11.41 -25.49
CA GLY A 16 9.14 10.09 -26.11
C GLY A 16 8.42 9.12 -25.18
N VAL A 17 8.80 9.11 -23.90
CA VAL A 17 8.11 8.32 -22.86
C VAL A 17 6.66 8.77 -22.72
N SER A 18 6.42 10.08 -22.65
CA SER A 18 5.08 10.66 -22.53
C SER A 18 4.18 10.30 -23.71
N ARG A 19 4.73 10.26 -24.94
CA ARG A 19 4.01 9.80 -26.13
C ARG A 19 3.64 8.32 -26.05
N ALA A 20 4.57 7.48 -25.58
CA ALA A 20 4.31 6.05 -25.38
C ALA A 20 3.18 5.82 -24.35
N LEU A 21 3.26 6.49 -23.20
CA LEU A 21 2.27 6.40 -22.13
C LEU A 21 0.88 6.88 -22.58
N ASN A 22 0.80 8.02 -23.28
CA ASN A 22 -0.46 8.54 -23.80
C ASN A 22 -1.11 7.56 -24.79
N TYR A 23 -0.33 6.97 -25.70
CA TYR A 23 -0.84 5.99 -26.65
C TYR A 23 -1.39 4.74 -25.95
N LEU A 24 -0.63 4.18 -25.00
CA LEU A 24 -1.06 3.00 -24.23
C LEU A 24 -2.32 3.31 -23.41
N THR A 25 -2.43 4.51 -22.86
CA THR A 25 -3.62 4.96 -22.13
C THR A 25 -4.84 5.00 -23.03
N VAL A 26 -4.74 5.61 -24.21
CA VAL A 26 -5.86 5.70 -25.17
C VAL A 26 -6.35 4.32 -25.59
N ILE A 27 -5.42 3.40 -25.88
CA ILE A 27 -5.77 2.02 -26.23
C ILE A 27 -6.39 1.29 -25.04
N GLY A 28 -5.80 1.40 -23.85
CA GLY A 28 -6.32 0.78 -22.63
C GLY A 28 -7.74 1.24 -22.32
N THR A 29 -8.02 2.54 -22.41
CA THR A 29 -9.38 3.09 -22.28
C THR A 29 -10.32 2.54 -23.35
N GLY A 30 -9.85 2.41 -24.60
CA GLY A 30 -10.62 1.77 -25.67
C GLY A 30 -11.03 0.33 -25.32
N TYR A 31 -10.09 -0.48 -24.83
CA TYR A 31 -10.37 -1.84 -24.39
C TYR A 31 -11.32 -1.91 -23.20
N LEU A 32 -11.19 -1.02 -22.22
CA LEU A 32 -12.12 -0.93 -21.09
C LEU A 32 -13.55 -0.62 -21.55
N ASN A 33 -13.72 0.35 -22.45
CA ASN A 33 -15.02 0.70 -23.02
C ASN A 33 -15.63 -0.43 -23.85
N GLU A 34 -14.80 -1.23 -24.51
CA GLU A 34 -15.20 -2.43 -25.25
C GLU A 34 -15.34 -3.68 -24.36
N LYS A 35 -15.12 -3.55 -23.04
CA LYS A 35 -15.16 -4.66 -22.06
C LYS A 35 -14.16 -5.79 -22.33
N LYS A 36 -13.01 -5.44 -22.91
CA LYS A 36 -11.88 -6.32 -23.19
C LYS A 36 -10.85 -6.26 -22.06
N GLU A 37 -11.23 -6.83 -20.92
CA GLU A 37 -10.45 -6.75 -19.67
C GLU A 37 -9.01 -7.29 -19.81
N PRO A 38 -8.77 -8.49 -20.41
CA PRO A 38 -7.40 -9.01 -20.55
C PRO A 38 -6.50 -8.14 -21.42
N GLU A 39 -7.05 -7.48 -22.44
CA GLU A 39 -6.31 -6.54 -23.29
C GLU A 39 -6.01 -5.23 -22.57
N ALA A 40 -6.95 -4.73 -21.76
CA ALA A 40 -6.73 -3.55 -20.92
C ALA A 40 -5.64 -3.81 -19.87
N GLU A 41 -5.65 -4.97 -19.21
CA GLU A 41 -4.62 -5.37 -18.25
C GLU A 41 -3.22 -5.38 -18.87
N LYS A 42 -3.07 -5.84 -20.12
CA LYS A 42 -1.78 -5.78 -20.82
C LYS A 42 -1.27 -4.34 -20.99
N MET A 43 -2.19 -3.37 -21.18
CA MET A 43 -1.81 -1.96 -21.27
C MET A 43 -1.38 -1.42 -19.92
N VAL A 44 -2.08 -1.79 -18.84
CA VAL A 44 -1.70 -1.47 -17.45
C VAL A 44 -0.30 -1.99 -17.13
N VAL A 45 -0.03 -3.27 -17.42
CA VAL A 45 1.30 -3.88 -17.21
C VAL A 45 2.37 -3.13 -18.01
N SER A 46 2.09 -2.76 -19.26
CA SER A 46 3.04 -2.02 -20.09
C SER A 46 3.35 -0.64 -19.51
N ILE A 47 2.34 0.09 -19.02
CA ILE A 47 2.52 1.39 -18.37
C ILE A 47 3.29 1.24 -17.06
N LYS A 48 2.97 0.20 -16.26
CA LYS A 48 3.67 -0.15 -15.02
C LYS A 48 5.17 -0.34 -15.26
N GLU A 49 5.54 -1.16 -16.24
CA GLU A 49 6.95 -1.44 -16.53
C GLU A 49 7.70 -0.21 -17.08
N ILE A 50 7.05 0.62 -17.90
CA ILE A 50 7.62 1.92 -18.33
C ILE A 50 7.82 2.83 -17.12
N GLY A 51 6.84 2.93 -16.21
CA GLY A 51 6.94 3.74 -14.99
C GLY A 51 8.06 3.28 -14.06
N LYS A 52 8.18 1.97 -13.82
CA LYS A 52 9.28 1.39 -13.04
C LYS A 52 10.64 1.67 -13.68
N ALA A 53 10.77 1.48 -14.99
CA ALA A 53 12.02 1.75 -15.70
C ALA A 53 12.40 3.23 -15.69
N ALA A 54 11.44 4.14 -15.83
CA ALA A 54 11.67 5.58 -15.69
C ALA A 54 12.14 5.93 -14.27
N ALA A 55 11.53 5.34 -13.24
CA ALA A 55 11.94 5.53 -11.85
C ALA A 55 13.38 5.05 -11.61
N LEU A 56 13.74 3.87 -12.13
CA LEU A 56 15.11 3.32 -12.04
C LEU A 56 16.17 4.22 -12.70
N GLN A 57 15.79 5.02 -13.70
CA GLN A 57 16.67 5.99 -14.35
C GLN A 57 16.59 7.40 -13.73
N GLY A 58 15.84 7.57 -12.63
CA GLY A 58 15.64 8.88 -11.98
C GLY A 58 14.82 9.86 -12.82
N MET A 59 14.08 9.40 -13.82
CA MET A 59 13.24 10.25 -14.68
C MET A 59 11.92 10.59 -13.97
N GLU A 60 11.95 11.59 -13.10
CA GLU A 60 10.79 11.99 -12.27
C GLU A 60 9.54 12.33 -13.10
N ASN A 61 9.68 13.18 -14.13
CA ASN A 61 8.55 13.59 -14.97
C ASN A 61 7.91 12.40 -15.69
N ALA A 62 8.73 11.53 -16.29
CA ALA A 62 8.24 10.31 -16.93
C ALA A 62 7.52 9.38 -15.94
N THR A 63 8.04 9.25 -14.72
CA THR A 63 7.44 8.41 -13.68
C THR A 63 6.10 8.98 -13.21
N VAL A 64 6.01 10.29 -13.00
CA VAL A 64 4.75 10.99 -12.70
C VAL A 64 3.74 10.80 -13.82
N ASN A 65 4.18 10.89 -15.08
CA ASN A 65 3.30 10.68 -16.23
C ASN A 65 2.77 9.24 -16.31
N ALA A 66 3.54 8.25 -15.86
CA ALA A 66 3.08 6.86 -15.77
C ALA A 66 1.99 6.71 -14.71
N ILE A 67 2.14 7.34 -13.53
CA ILE A 67 1.09 7.37 -12.50
C ILE A 67 -0.18 8.02 -13.05
N ARG A 68 -0.07 9.19 -13.71
CA ARG A 68 -1.24 9.87 -14.30
C ARG A 68 -1.93 9.05 -15.41
N ALA A 69 -1.16 8.31 -16.19
CA ALA A 69 -1.70 7.39 -17.20
C ALA A 69 -2.51 6.27 -16.53
N LEU A 70 -1.99 5.68 -15.45
CA LEU A 70 -2.68 4.68 -14.65
C LEU A 70 -3.93 5.25 -13.96
N GLU A 71 -3.91 6.48 -13.45
CA GLU A 71 -5.10 7.12 -12.84
C GLU A 71 -6.27 7.21 -13.82
N LYS A 72 -6.00 7.53 -15.09
CA LYS A 72 -7.03 7.54 -16.14
C LYS A 72 -7.63 6.15 -16.37
N LEU A 73 -6.79 5.11 -16.38
CA LEU A 73 -7.24 3.73 -16.52
C LEU A 73 -7.98 3.25 -15.27
N LEU A 74 -7.57 3.67 -14.07
CA LEU A 74 -8.25 3.39 -12.82
C LEU A 74 -9.70 3.88 -12.91
N HIS A 75 -9.88 5.17 -13.20
CA HIS A 75 -11.21 5.78 -13.28
C HIS A 75 -12.12 5.04 -14.29
N CYS A 76 -11.61 4.80 -15.49
CA CYS A 76 -12.36 4.07 -16.52
C CYS A 76 -12.67 2.63 -16.10
N SER A 77 -11.72 1.91 -15.48
CA SER A 77 -11.94 0.53 -15.02
C SER A 77 -13.02 0.45 -13.93
N MET A 78 -13.04 1.41 -13.01
CA MET A 78 -14.06 1.51 -11.96
C MET A 78 -15.44 1.80 -12.56
N GLU A 79 -15.55 2.75 -13.49
CA GLU A 79 -16.81 3.05 -14.19
C GLU A 79 -17.37 1.85 -14.95
N GLN A 80 -16.48 1.06 -15.56
CA GLN A 80 -16.86 -0.14 -16.33
C GLN A 80 -16.98 -1.41 -15.46
N ASN A 81 -16.76 -1.32 -14.14
CA ASN A 81 -16.74 -2.46 -13.20
C ASN A 81 -15.76 -3.59 -13.57
N MET A 82 -14.58 -3.23 -14.08
CA MET A 82 -13.51 -4.16 -14.49
C MET A 82 -12.56 -4.42 -13.31
N GLN A 83 -13.00 -5.23 -12.35
CA GLN A 83 -12.29 -5.46 -11.08
C GLN A 83 -10.85 -5.96 -11.28
N GLY A 84 -10.59 -6.87 -12.22
CA GLY A 84 -9.25 -7.38 -12.49
C GLY A 84 -8.30 -6.26 -12.92
N THR A 85 -8.76 -5.42 -13.85
CA THR A 85 -8.00 -4.23 -14.27
C THR A 85 -7.85 -3.22 -13.14
N THR A 86 -8.90 -2.94 -12.36
CA THR A 86 -8.84 -2.03 -11.21
C THR A 86 -7.77 -2.48 -10.21
N VAL A 87 -7.77 -3.76 -9.82
CA VAL A 87 -6.76 -4.34 -8.92
C VAL A 87 -5.35 -4.22 -9.52
N SER A 88 -5.20 -4.54 -10.82
CA SER A 88 -3.91 -4.43 -11.52
C SER A 88 -3.36 -3.00 -11.53
N VAL A 89 -4.22 -2.00 -11.73
CA VAL A 89 -3.83 -0.58 -11.67
C VAL A 89 -3.39 -0.18 -10.27
N LEU A 90 -4.14 -0.57 -9.23
CA LEU A 90 -3.81 -0.26 -7.84
C LEU A 90 -2.45 -0.85 -7.43
N LEU A 91 -2.20 -2.12 -7.77
CA LEU A 91 -0.90 -2.75 -7.54
C LEU A 91 0.23 -2.06 -8.33
N SER A 92 -0.07 -1.58 -9.53
CA SER A 92 0.90 -0.84 -10.36
C SER A 92 1.33 0.48 -9.72
N PHE A 93 0.43 1.21 -9.04
CA PHE A 93 0.82 2.38 -8.24
C PHE A 93 1.78 2.00 -7.12
N GLY A 94 1.49 0.91 -6.40
CA GLY A 94 2.36 0.39 -5.34
C GLY A 94 3.76 0.06 -5.86
N ALA A 95 3.85 -0.64 -6.98
CA ALA A 95 5.11 -1.03 -7.59
C ALA A 95 5.94 0.18 -8.06
N ILE A 96 5.33 1.12 -8.79
CA ILE A 96 6.03 2.35 -9.23
C ILE A 96 6.44 3.19 -8.02
N GLY A 97 5.54 3.40 -7.06
CA GLY A 97 5.80 4.20 -5.87
C GLY A 97 6.93 3.63 -5.01
N LYS A 98 6.98 2.30 -4.87
CA LYS A 98 8.06 1.61 -4.17
C LYS A 98 9.40 1.82 -4.87
N THR A 99 9.45 1.59 -6.19
CA THR A 99 10.68 1.80 -6.97
C THR A 99 11.12 3.27 -6.91
N ALA A 100 10.19 4.21 -7.02
CA ALA A 100 10.47 5.63 -6.84
C ALA A 100 11.06 5.93 -5.45
N ALA A 101 10.51 5.32 -4.39
CA ALA A 101 11.04 5.47 -3.04
C ALA A 101 12.47 4.93 -2.90
N GLU A 102 12.75 3.75 -3.47
CA GLU A 102 14.09 3.16 -3.50
C GLU A 102 15.09 4.06 -4.25
N GLN A 103 14.65 4.74 -5.30
CA GLN A 103 15.43 5.70 -6.09
C GLN A 103 15.43 7.13 -5.54
N GLN A 104 14.98 7.33 -4.30
CA GLN A 104 14.97 8.65 -3.64
C GLN A 104 14.08 9.70 -4.33
N MET A 105 13.05 9.28 -5.08
CA MET A 105 12.13 10.17 -5.77
C MET A 105 10.92 10.46 -4.87
N GLU A 106 11.13 11.29 -3.84
CA GLU A 106 10.15 11.56 -2.77
C GLU A 106 8.79 12.01 -3.30
N VAL A 107 8.78 12.98 -4.21
CA VAL A 107 7.55 13.56 -4.76
C VAL A 107 6.70 12.49 -5.45
N VAL A 108 7.36 11.56 -6.14
CA VAL A 108 6.69 10.49 -6.88
C VAL A 108 6.15 9.42 -5.93
N ALA A 109 6.92 9.03 -4.91
CA ALA A 109 6.46 8.11 -3.89
C ALA A 109 5.25 8.67 -3.11
N LYS A 110 5.30 9.96 -2.72
CA LYS A 110 4.18 10.68 -2.09
C LYS A 110 2.95 10.73 -2.99
N LEU A 111 3.13 10.99 -4.29
CA LEU A 111 2.04 11.00 -5.26
C LEU A 111 1.36 9.62 -5.34
N ALA A 112 2.13 8.54 -5.51
CA ALA A 112 1.60 7.18 -5.56
C ALA A 112 0.83 6.83 -4.27
N ALA A 113 1.40 7.13 -3.10
CA ALA A 113 0.74 6.92 -1.81
C ALA A 113 -0.56 7.72 -1.67
N SER A 114 -0.59 8.99 -2.11
CA SER A 114 -1.79 9.83 -2.06
C SER A 114 -2.93 9.29 -2.95
N VAL A 115 -2.60 8.87 -4.17
CA VAL A 115 -3.57 8.26 -5.10
C VAL A 115 -4.12 6.95 -4.53
N LEU A 116 -3.25 6.12 -3.96
CA LEU A 116 -3.64 4.89 -3.29
C LEU A 116 -4.53 5.15 -2.07
N GLY A 117 -4.17 6.08 -1.19
CA GLY A 117 -4.97 6.42 0.00
C GLY A 117 -6.40 6.84 -0.34
N LYS A 118 -6.58 7.73 -1.33
CA LYS A 118 -7.91 8.13 -1.81
C LYS A 118 -8.70 6.96 -2.39
N SER A 119 -8.04 6.12 -3.18
CA SER A 119 -8.65 4.94 -3.81
C SER A 119 -9.02 3.88 -2.77
N GLY A 120 -8.19 3.67 -1.75
CA GLY A 120 -8.41 2.72 -0.66
C GLY A 120 -9.60 3.10 0.22
N ASN A 121 -9.71 4.38 0.59
CA ASN A 121 -10.87 4.87 1.33
C ASN A 121 -12.16 4.65 0.53
N THR A 122 -12.12 4.94 -0.77
CA THR A 122 -13.27 4.72 -1.67
C THR A 122 -13.62 3.23 -1.76
N ALA A 123 -12.64 2.37 -2.00
CA ALA A 123 -12.84 0.92 -2.10
C ALA A 123 -13.40 0.32 -0.80
N ALA A 124 -12.84 0.71 0.36
CA ALA A 124 -13.30 0.24 1.66
C ALA A 124 -14.74 0.69 1.95
N LEU A 125 -15.08 1.95 1.66
CA LEU A 125 -16.45 2.46 1.82
C LEU A 125 -17.47 1.74 0.93
N LEU A 126 -17.05 1.28 -0.25
CA LEU A 126 -17.85 0.52 -1.20
C LEU A 126 -17.81 -1.00 -0.99
N ASN A 127 -17.19 -1.48 0.09
CA ASN A 127 -17.00 -2.91 0.39
C ASN A 127 -16.26 -3.69 -0.70
N GLN A 128 -15.37 -3.02 -1.45
CA GLN A 128 -14.55 -3.59 -2.51
C GLN A 128 -13.28 -4.23 -1.93
N LYS A 129 -13.46 -5.36 -1.24
CA LYS A 129 -12.42 -6.03 -0.45
C LYS A 129 -11.11 -6.27 -1.20
N ARG A 130 -11.16 -6.73 -2.46
CA ARG A 130 -9.96 -7.10 -3.23
C ARG A 130 -9.15 -5.86 -3.62
N GLU A 131 -9.83 -4.80 -4.00
CA GLU A 131 -9.29 -3.48 -4.31
C GLU A 131 -8.71 -2.82 -3.05
N THR A 132 -9.40 -2.92 -1.90
CA THR A 132 -8.87 -2.47 -0.61
C THR A 132 -7.57 -3.19 -0.27
N ILE A 133 -7.52 -4.52 -0.37
CA ILE A 133 -6.31 -5.30 -0.11
C ILE A 133 -5.17 -4.90 -1.07
N ALA A 134 -5.46 -4.69 -2.36
CA ALA A 134 -4.47 -4.22 -3.33
C ALA A 134 -3.87 -2.86 -2.95
N VAL A 135 -4.71 -1.92 -2.48
CA VAL A 135 -4.24 -0.63 -1.97
C VAL A 135 -3.37 -0.78 -0.73
N VAL A 136 -3.80 -1.61 0.22
CA VAL A 136 -3.08 -1.86 1.47
C VAL A 136 -1.68 -2.41 1.21
N ILE A 137 -1.56 -3.38 0.30
CA ILE A 137 -0.26 -3.90 -0.17
C ILE A 137 0.59 -2.77 -0.75
N GLY A 138 0.03 -1.99 -1.69
CA GLY A 138 0.76 -0.90 -2.34
C GLY A 138 1.28 0.14 -1.36
N LEU A 139 0.44 0.59 -0.42
CA LEU A 139 0.83 1.53 0.63
C LEU A 139 1.87 0.95 1.59
N GLY A 140 1.73 -0.32 1.98
CA GLY A 140 2.69 -1.00 2.85
C GLY A 140 4.07 -1.13 2.20
N GLU A 141 4.11 -1.49 0.92
CA GLU A 141 5.35 -1.62 0.15
C GLU A 141 6.06 -0.27 -0.07
N ILE A 142 5.31 0.79 -0.39
CA ILE A 142 5.85 2.16 -0.45
C ILE A 142 6.35 2.58 0.94
N GLY A 143 5.52 2.39 1.97
CA GLY A 143 5.80 2.74 3.36
C GLY A 143 7.10 2.11 3.87
N LYS A 144 7.36 0.84 3.56
CA LYS A 144 8.62 0.16 3.89
C LYS A 144 9.83 0.69 3.12
N ALA A 145 9.65 1.13 1.87
CA ALA A 145 10.74 1.67 1.06
C ALA A 145 11.13 3.09 1.49
N VAL A 146 10.15 3.94 1.83
CA VAL A 146 10.42 5.33 2.23
C VAL A 146 11.15 5.46 3.56
N THR A 147 11.11 4.44 4.45
CA THR A 147 11.90 4.47 5.69
C THR A 147 13.40 4.54 5.44
N LYS A 148 13.86 4.08 4.25
CA LYS A 148 15.28 4.01 3.86
C LYS A 148 15.72 5.21 3.03
N MET A 149 14.85 6.19 2.82
CA MET A 149 15.20 7.41 2.10
C MET A 149 16.20 8.27 2.88
N LYS A 150 17.01 9.09 2.21
CA LYS A 150 18.05 9.91 2.86
C LYS A 150 17.67 11.40 2.96
N PHE A 151 16.38 11.71 3.01
CA PHE A 151 15.90 13.10 3.08
C PHE A 151 15.79 13.60 4.52
N PRO A 152 15.99 14.92 4.78
CA PRO A 152 15.92 15.49 6.13
C PRO A 152 14.58 15.21 6.84
N ASP A 153 13.49 15.16 6.10
CA ASP A 153 12.11 15.03 6.61
C ASP A 153 11.51 13.62 6.41
N LEU A 154 12.34 12.58 6.62
CA LEU A 154 11.95 11.15 6.60
C LEU A 154 10.64 10.82 7.33
N SER A 155 10.34 11.54 8.42
CA SER A 155 9.13 11.37 9.22
C SER A 155 7.86 11.68 8.41
N GLU A 156 7.88 12.70 7.55
CA GLU A 156 6.74 13.10 6.74
C GLU A 156 6.45 12.06 5.63
N ASN A 157 7.51 11.50 5.04
CA ASN A 157 7.39 10.51 3.96
C ASN A 157 6.76 9.21 4.45
N THR A 158 7.11 8.78 5.66
CA THR A 158 6.49 7.60 6.27
C THR A 158 5.07 7.93 6.75
N ALA A 159 4.83 9.15 7.23
CA ALA A 159 3.54 9.57 7.78
C ALA A 159 2.38 9.47 6.79
N ILE A 160 2.57 9.77 5.51
CA ILE A 160 1.47 9.64 4.53
C ILE A 160 0.99 8.20 4.39
N CYS A 161 1.91 7.22 4.31
CA CYS A 161 1.54 5.81 4.18
C CYS A 161 0.88 5.29 5.47
N ILE A 162 1.40 5.69 6.64
CA ILE A 162 0.82 5.35 7.94
C ILE A 162 -0.58 5.93 8.06
N SER A 163 -0.77 7.22 7.75
CA SER A 163 -2.06 7.89 7.83
C SER A 163 -3.08 7.26 6.88
N CYS A 164 -2.71 7.00 5.63
CA CYS A 164 -3.60 6.37 4.67
C CYS A 164 -3.99 4.94 5.11
N LEU A 165 -3.03 4.14 5.59
CA LEU A 165 -3.33 2.80 6.12
C LEU A 165 -4.20 2.87 7.37
N GLY A 166 -3.93 3.80 8.28
CA GLY A 166 -4.75 4.03 9.49
C GLY A 166 -6.20 4.37 9.14
N ASP A 167 -6.41 5.31 8.22
CA ASP A 167 -7.76 5.69 7.77
C ASP A 167 -8.49 4.52 7.09
N ILE A 168 -7.80 3.81 6.19
CA ILE A 168 -8.36 2.61 5.53
C ILE A 168 -8.71 1.55 6.56
N GLY A 169 -7.83 1.29 7.52
CA GLY A 169 -8.02 0.32 8.59
C GLY A 169 -9.27 0.61 9.43
N LYS A 170 -9.45 1.87 9.84
CA LYS A 170 -10.64 2.30 10.57
C LYS A 170 -11.91 2.07 9.75
N ILE A 171 -11.90 2.45 8.47
CA ILE A 171 -13.05 2.24 7.57
C ILE A 171 -13.32 0.74 7.40
N THR A 172 -12.29 -0.09 7.20
CA THR A 172 -12.47 -1.55 7.05
C THR A 172 -13.04 -2.19 8.30
N ALA A 173 -12.60 -1.76 9.50
CA ALA A 173 -13.16 -2.19 10.77
C ALA A 173 -14.65 -1.80 10.87
N GLN A 174 -14.97 -0.52 10.68
CA GLN A 174 -16.36 0.00 10.70
C GLN A 174 -17.28 -0.58 9.62
N LYS A 175 -16.71 -1.20 8.57
CA LYS A 175 -17.45 -1.84 7.47
C LYS A 175 -17.50 -3.36 7.61
N SER A 176 -17.07 -3.92 8.73
CA SER A 176 -17.06 -5.36 8.96
C SER A 176 -16.18 -6.12 7.93
N LEU A 177 -15.16 -5.47 7.34
CA LEU A 177 -14.23 -6.03 6.35
C LEU A 177 -12.98 -6.63 7.01
N GLU A 178 -13.18 -7.65 7.85
CA GLU A 178 -12.15 -8.19 8.76
C GLU A 178 -10.83 -8.56 8.07
N GLU A 179 -10.85 -9.27 6.94
CA GLU A 179 -9.59 -9.65 6.27
C GLU A 179 -8.81 -8.43 5.74
N ALA A 180 -9.50 -7.35 5.36
CA ALA A 180 -8.85 -6.12 4.94
C ALA A 180 -8.27 -5.36 6.14
N ALA A 181 -8.97 -5.34 7.28
CA ALA A 181 -8.47 -4.77 8.52
C ALA A 181 -7.20 -5.50 9.02
N VAL A 182 -7.23 -6.84 9.05
CA VAL A 182 -6.05 -7.68 9.34
C VAL A 182 -4.91 -7.37 8.35
N GLY A 183 -5.23 -7.22 7.06
CA GLY A 183 -4.24 -6.86 6.04
C GLY A 183 -3.56 -5.51 6.32
N VAL A 184 -4.32 -4.51 6.79
CA VAL A 184 -3.79 -3.21 7.18
C VAL A 184 -2.82 -3.35 8.34
N GLU A 185 -3.21 -4.06 9.39
CA GLU A 185 -2.38 -4.27 10.58
C GLU A 185 -1.10 -5.04 10.27
N LEU A 186 -1.17 -6.04 9.39
CA LEU A 186 0.01 -6.76 8.88
C LEU A 186 0.99 -5.81 8.17
N MET A 187 0.50 -4.96 7.27
CA MET A 187 1.38 -4.00 6.57
C MET A 187 1.95 -2.95 7.52
N LEU A 188 1.15 -2.45 8.46
CA LEU A 188 1.61 -1.53 9.51
C LEU A 188 2.69 -2.19 10.38
N GLN A 189 2.52 -3.45 10.78
CA GLN A 189 3.53 -4.20 11.53
C GLN A 189 4.84 -4.35 10.74
N GLU A 190 4.78 -4.70 9.45
CA GLU A 190 5.98 -4.80 8.61
C GLU A 190 6.66 -3.44 8.41
N MET A 191 5.88 -2.36 8.26
CA MET A 191 6.39 -0.99 8.22
C MET A 191 7.06 -0.59 9.54
N ALA A 192 6.49 -0.99 10.70
CA ALA A 192 7.12 -0.74 11.99
C ALA A 192 8.46 -1.47 12.09
N ALA A 193 8.56 -2.69 11.60
CA ALA A 193 9.83 -3.42 11.54
C ALA A 193 10.89 -2.67 10.70
N ALA A 194 10.51 -2.16 9.53
CA ALA A 194 11.39 -1.34 8.70
C ALA A 194 11.79 -0.02 9.38
N ALA A 195 10.82 0.69 9.98
CA ALA A 195 11.06 1.93 10.69
C ALA A 195 11.97 1.75 11.91
N MET A 196 11.85 0.64 12.64
CA MET A 196 12.73 0.30 13.76
C MET A 196 14.16 0.00 13.32
N GLN A 197 14.38 -0.55 12.12
CA GLN A 197 15.72 -0.76 11.57
C GLN A 197 16.43 0.57 11.31
N GLU A 198 15.66 1.59 10.92
CA GLU A 198 16.14 2.94 10.60
C GLU A 198 16.01 3.91 11.79
N ASN A 199 15.73 3.40 13.01
CA ASN A 199 15.54 4.16 14.25
C ASN A 199 14.48 5.29 14.18
N LEU A 200 13.44 5.12 13.35
CA LEU A 200 12.37 6.10 13.14
C LEU A 200 11.29 5.99 14.23
N GLN A 201 11.65 6.31 15.48
CA GLN A 201 10.80 6.17 16.67
C GLN A 201 9.43 6.84 16.54
N ASN A 202 9.36 8.03 15.94
CA ASN A 202 8.10 8.75 15.73
C ASN A 202 7.15 8.00 14.77
N SER A 203 7.71 7.38 13.73
CA SER A 203 6.95 6.56 12.78
C SER A 203 6.42 5.30 13.47
N VAL A 204 7.27 4.61 14.25
CA VAL A 204 6.87 3.40 14.99
C VAL A 204 5.76 3.72 16.00
N ARG A 205 5.85 4.86 16.71
CA ARG A 205 4.80 5.33 17.61
C ARG A 205 3.48 5.61 16.87
N SER A 206 3.54 6.27 15.72
CA SER A 206 2.35 6.58 14.91
C SER A 206 1.70 5.31 14.38
N ILE A 207 2.51 4.31 14.02
CA ILE A 207 2.04 2.99 13.63
C ILE A 207 1.34 2.29 14.79
N ALA A 208 1.94 2.26 15.98
CA ALA A 208 1.32 1.65 17.17
C ALA A 208 -0.04 2.29 17.48
N SER A 209 -0.12 3.63 17.42
CA SER A 209 -1.40 4.36 17.59
C SER A 209 -2.43 3.98 16.51
N SER A 210 -2.00 3.81 15.26
CA SER A 210 -2.91 3.43 14.18
C SER A 210 -3.44 2.01 14.37
N ILE A 211 -2.58 1.06 14.76
CA ILE A 211 -2.98 -0.31 15.07
C ILE A 211 -3.96 -0.35 16.25
N GLU A 212 -3.73 0.44 17.30
CA GLU A 212 -4.65 0.55 18.44
C GLU A 212 -6.05 1.00 18.00
N GLU A 213 -6.14 2.07 17.21
CA GLU A 213 -7.42 2.61 16.76
C GLU A 213 -8.16 1.65 15.83
N ILE A 214 -7.44 0.92 14.98
CA ILE A 214 -8.05 -0.12 14.12
C ILE A 214 -8.57 -1.27 14.99
N GLY A 215 -7.75 -1.77 15.90
CA GLY A 215 -8.11 -2.87 16.79
C GLY A 215 -9.32 -2.55 17.67
N LYS A 216 -9.44 -1.32 18.18
CA LYS A 216 -10.62 -0.87 18.94
C LYS A 216 -11.90 -0.85 18.09
N ASN A 217 -11.83 -0.32 16.87
CA ASN A 217 -12.98 -0.36 15.96
C ASN A 217 -13.34 -1.81 15.56
N ALA A 218 -12.33 -2.67 15.42
CA ALA A 218 -12.50 -4.07 15.10
C ALA A 218 -13.18 -4.83 16.25
N GLU A 219 -12.85 -4.49 17.49
CA GLU A 219 -13.48 -4.98 18.71
C GLU A 219 -14.97 -4.60 18.78
N GLU A 220 -15.30 -3.32 18.54
CA GLU A 220 -16.70 -2.84 18.48
C GLU A 220 -17.53 -3.62 17.45
N GLU A 221 -16.90 -4.09 16.38
CA GLU A 221 -17.52 -4.84 15.28
C GLU A 221 -17.33 -6.37 15.39
N ASN A 222 -16.84 -6.88 16.52
CA ASN A 222 -16.61 -8.31 16.81
C ASN A 222 -15.70 -9.04 15.80
N MET A 223 -14.67 -8.36 15.29
CA MET A 223 -13.67 -8.92 14.39
C MET A 223 -12.51 -9.57 15.17
N GLU A 224 -12.73 -10.80 15.63
CA GLU A 224 -11.77 -11.50 16.50
C GLU A 224 -10.36 -11.61 15.88
N ASN A 225 -10.24 -11.87 14.58
CA ASN A 225 -8.93 -12.01 13.92
C ASN A 225 -8.17 -10.69 13.85
N ALA A 226 -8.89 -9.57 13.66
CA ALA A 226 -8.29 -8.24 13.64
C ALA A 226 -7.87 -7.81 15.04
N VAL A 227 -8.71 -8.02 16.07
CA VAL A 227 -8.31 -7.75 17.47
C VAL A 227 -7.08 -8.58 17.87
N PHE A 228 -7.05 -9.85 17.49
CA PHE A 228 -5.90 -10.72 17.71
C PHE A 228 -4.65 -10.19 16.99
N GLN A 229 -4.77 -9.83 15.72
CA GLN A 229 -3.66 -9.32 14.93
C GLN A 229 -3.15 -7.97 15.46
N ALA A 230 -4.02 -7.04 15.86
CA ALA A 230 -3.65 -5.79 16.52
C ALA A 230 -2.82 -6.04 17.78
N THR A 231 -3.31 -6.92 18.66
CA THR A 231 -2.62 -7.30 19.91
C THR A 231 -1.26 -7.92 19.61
N SER A 232 -1.19 -8.88 18.68
CA SER A 232 0.05 -9.54 18.27
C SER A 232 1.07 -8.56 17.67
N ALA A 233 0.60 -7.65 16.81
CA ALA A 233 1.44 -6.61 16.20
C ALA A 233 2.01 -5.65 17.24
N LEU A 234 1.19 -5.16 18.17
CA LEU A 234 1.62 -4.27 19.24
C LEU A 234 2.59 -4.96 20.22
N GLN A 235 2.39 -6.23 20.56
CA GLN A 235 3.34 -7.02 21.35
C GLN A 235 4.70 -7.13 20.64
N THR A 236 4.66 -7.40 19.34
CA THR A 236 5.86 -7.46 18.50
C THR A 236 6.60 -6.12 18.46
N ILE A 237 5.87 -5.01 18.30
CA ILE A 237 6.45 -3.65 18.31
C ILE A 237 7.04 -3.33 19.68
N MET A 238 6.30 -3.57 20.76
CA MET A 238 6.77 -3.32 22.14
C MET A 238 8.11 -4.01 22.40
N SER A 239 8.21 -5.30 22.10
CA SER A 239 9.41 -6.12 22.35
C SER A 239 10.58 -5.71 21.45
N ASN A 240 10.35 -5.54 20.15
CA ASN A 240 11.39 -5.19 19.20
C ASN A 240 11.90 -3.75 19.38
N ALA A 241 11.01 -2.79 19.67
CA ALA A 241 11.40 -1.42 19.96
C ALA A 241 12.22 -1.35 21.26
N GLY A 242 11.80 -2.10 22.29
CA GLY A 242 12.50 -2.17 23.57
C GLY A 242 13.91 -2.72 23.44
N SER A 243 14.09 -3.83 22.70
CA SER A 243 15.42 -4.41 22.45
C SER A 243 16.35 -3.51 21.62
N ARG A 244 15.79 -2.52 20.91
CA ARG A 244 16.51 -1.51 20.11
C ARG A 244 16.67 -0.17 20.84
N TYR A 245 16.28 -0.07 22.10
CA TYR A 245 16.31 1.18 22.89
C TYR A 245 15.42 2.31 22.31
N LEU A 246 14.42 1.97 21.50
CA LEU A 246 13.41 2.90 21.01
C LEU A 246 12.30 3.07 22.05
N ASN A 247 12.68 3.60 23.22
CA ASN A 247 11.88 3.52 24.44
C ASN A 247 10.48 4.14 24.30
N ASP A 248 10.34 5.32 23.67
CA ASP A 248 9.01 5.94 23.54
C ASP A 248 8.10 5.13 22.63
N ALA A 249 8.64 4.47 21.60
CA ALA A 249 7.87 3.59 20.73
C ALA A 249 7.47 2.30 21.46
N SER A 250 8.37 1.71 22.25
CA SER A 250 8.06 0.54 23.09
C SER A 250 6.98 0.85 24.13
N ILE A 251 7.08 2.01 24.80
CA ILE A 251 6.09 2.49 25.77
C ILE A 251 4.75 2.75 25.08
N ALA A 252 4.74 3.41 23.91
CA ALA A 252 3.50 3.66 23.18
C ALA A 252 2.79 2.36 22.78
N ALA A 253 3.54 1.37 22.28
CA ALA A 253 2.97 0.06 21.96
C ALA A 253 2.46 -0.67 23.21
N LYS A 254 3.15 -0.54 24.36
CA LYS A 254 2.67 -1.09 25.63
C LYS A 254 1.36 -0.43 26.08
N VAL A 255 1.27 0.90 26.05
CA VAL A 255 0.05 1.63 26.41
C VAL A 255 -1.11 1.23 25.49
N ALA A 256 -0.84 1.10 24.19
CA ALA A 256 -1.83 0.63 23.23
C ALA A 256 -2.32 -0.80 23.55
N LEU A 257 -1.43 -1.70 23.96
CA LEU A 257 -1.82 -3.06 24.40
C LEU A 257 -2.72 -3.05 25.63
N GLU A 258 -2.50 -2.12 26.55
CA GLU A 258 -3.30 -2.04 27.77
C GLU A 258 -4.78 -1.76 27.47
N SER A 259 -5.10 -1.16 26.31
CA SER A 259 -6.46 -1.01 25.81
C SER A 259 -7.17 -2.34 25.49
N PHE A 260 -6.43 -3.44 25.31
CA PHE A 260 -6.98 -4.77 24.99
C PHE A 260 -6.90 -5.75 26.17
N ASN A 261 -6.40 -5.33 27.34
CA ASN A 261 -6.19 -6.21 28.51
C ASN A 261 -7.48 -6.78 29.14
N GLU A 262 -8.65 -6.30 28.75
CA GLU A 262 -9.94 -6.88 29.17
C GLU A 262 -10.31 -8.13 28.36
N PHE A 263 -9.56 -8.45 27.30
CA PHE A 263 -9.80 -9.59 26.45
C PHE A 263 -8.92 -10.77 26.85
N ASP A 264 -9.55 -11.89 27.19
CA ASP A 264 -8.97 -13.20 26.96
C ASP A 264 -8.83 -13.34 25.44
N VAL A 265 -7.80 -12.73 24.85
CA VAL A 265 -7.41 -12.95 23.46
C VAL A 265 -6.92 -14.39 23.41
N ILE A 266 -7.86 -15.31 23.18
CA ILE A 266 -7.60 -16.73 23.10
C ILE A 266 -6.58 -16.88 21.97
N ASN A 267 -5.43 -17.44 22.33
CA ASN A 267 -4.43 -17.89 21.37
C ASN A 267 -5.01 -19.09 20.62
N ASP A 268 -5.99 -18.83 19.76
CA ASP A 268 -6.72 -19.83 19.01
C ASP A 268 -5.92 -20.11 17.73
N GLU A 269 -5.55 -21.38 17.58
CA GLU A 269 -4.92 -21.92 16.38
C GLU A 269 -5.72 -21.54 15.11
N ALA A 270 -7.04 -21.37 15.24
CA ALA A 270 -7.91 -20.88 14.17
C ALA A 270 -7.58 -19.45 13.72
N ASN A 271 -7.39 -18.51 14.65
CA ASN A 271 -7.08 -17.11 14.35
C ASN A 271 -5.70 -16.99 13.67
N ILE A 272 -4.71 -17.72 14.18
CA ILE A 272 -3.37 -17.79 13.57
C ILE A 272 -3.47 -18.28 12.12
N LYS A 273 -4.19 -19.38 11.90
CA LYS A 273 -4.36 -19.95 10.56
C LYS A 273 -5.01 -18.95 9.60
N LYS A 274 -6.06 -18.25 10.05
CA LYS A 274 -6.76 -17.26 9.22
C LYS A 274 -5.86 -16.08 8.85
N ILE A 275 -5.03 -15.61 9.78
CA ILE A 275 -4.06 -14.53 9.52
C ILE A 275 -3.00 -14.98 8.51
N GLU A 276 -2.49 -16.22 8.61
CA GLU A 276 -1.56 -16.74 7.60
C GLU A 276 -2.22 -16.88 6.23
N GLU A 277 -3.49 -17.31 6.14
CA GLU A 277 -4.24 -17.34 4.88
C GLU A 277 -4.33 -15.94 4.25
N ILE A 278 -4.65 -14.91 5.04
CA ILE A 278 -4.69 -13.51 4.58
C ILE A 278 -3.32 -13.07 4.09
N ARG A 279 -2.26 -13.40 4.82
CA ARG A 279 -0.88 -13.09 4.44
C ARG A 279 -0.50 -13.76 3.11
N GLU A 280 -0.90 -15.01 2.89
CA GLU A 280 -0.68 -15.70 1.61
C GLU A 280 -1.46 -15.08 0.45
N ILE A 281 -2.72 -14.68 0.67
CA ILE A 281 -3.51 -13.94 -0.33
C ILE A 281 -2.79 -12.65 -0.73
N MET A 282 -2.30 -11.90 0.26
CA MET A 282 -1.57 -10.65 0.01
C MET A 282 -0.26 -10.90 -0.75
N ARG A 283 0.48 -11.95 -0.37
CA ARG A 283 1.71 -12.36 -1.07
C ARG A 283 1.43 -12.73 -2.52
N ALA A 284 0.39 -13.53 -2.78
CA ALA A 284 0.01 -13.95 -4.12
C ALA A 284 -0.34 -12.74 -5.01
N LEU A 285 -1.19 -11.83 -4.50
CA LEU A 285 -1.56 -10.60 -5.21
C LEU A 285 -0.34 -9.72 -5.53
N TRP A 286 0.62 -9.62 -4.62
CA TRP A 286 1.83 -8.83 -4.85
C TRP A 286 2.81 -9.51 -5.81
N VAL A 287 2.98 -10.83 -5.75
CA VAL A 287 3.87 -11.57 -6.64
C VAL A 287 3.41 -11.44 -8.10
N ASP A 288 2.10 -11.55 -8.35
CA ASP A 288 1.52 -11.36 -9.69
C ASP A 288 1.69 -9.92 -10.22
N SER A 289 2.05 -8.98 -9.34
CA SER A 289 2.28 -7.58 -9.69
C SER A 289 3.74 -7.19 -9.92
N LYS A 290 4.71 -8.04 -9.56
CA LYS A 290 6.15 -7.76 -9.72
C LYS A 290 6.59 -7.82 -11.18
#